data_AF-A0A6L5R4A0-F1
#
_entry.id   AF-A0A6L5R4A0-F1
#
_cell.length_a   1.000
_cell.length_b   1.000
_cell.length_c   1.000
_cell.angle_alpha   90.00
_cell.angle_beta   90.00
_cell.angle_gamma   90.00
#
_symmetry.space_group_name_H-M   'P 1'
#
loop_
_entity.id
_entity.type
_entity.pdbx_description
1 polymer ?
#
loop_
_entity_poly.entity_id
_entity_poly.type
_entity_poly.pdbx_seq_one_letter_code
_entity_poly.pdbx_strand_id
1 'polypeptide(L)'
;MIAAIAITAIAVAIGLGAWFGLGPAGQQQARIEMLKLAVQAIVIVILGVVVKAVVDSAQADRARREQDDLRRAGYARRLVDASHAIELARTYMWADRSVATWDRQMRRIIRAYVELRDVRHDVTTFSATGRPLFGRWDDILDQIKSMEAYLVGLVDEYREEKRHLMDAWTRAGDDGAARDDAWSELQKLCRIGAFLRDDGDYGRLRDAYGRALRDMRSPSGTPR
;
A
#
# COMPACT_ATOMS: atom_id res chain seq x y z
N MET A 1 5.34 -8.26 -36.07
CA MET A 1 4.73 -9.43 -36.75
C MET A 1 4.69 -9.24 -38.26
N ILE A 2 4.11 -8.16 -38.77
CA ILE A 2 3.95 -7.89 -40.22
C ILE A 2 5.29 -7.90 -40.96
N ALA A 3 6.33 -7.25 -40.42
CA ALA A 3 7.67 -7.23 -41.04
C ALA A 3 8.31 -8.63 -41.14
N ALA A 4 8.14 -9.48 -40.12
CA ALA A 4 8.69 -10.84 -40.14
C ALA A 4 7.97 -11.73 -41.17
N ILE A 5 6.65 -11.58 -41.30
CA ILE A 5 5.85 -12.28 -42.31
C ILE A 5 6.27 -11.85 -43.72
N ALA A 6 6.47 -10.55 -43.95
CA ALA A 6 6.92 -10.01 -45.24
C ALA A 6 8.32 -10.52 -45.63
N ILE A 7 9.28 -10.52 -44.69
CA ILE A 7 10.64 -11.03 -44.94
C ILE A 7 10.62 -12.53 -45.27
N THR A 8 9.78 -13.31 -44.57
CA THR A 8 9.65 -14.75 -44.80
C THR A 8 9.02 -15.03 -46.16
N ALA A 9 8.00 -14.28 -46.55
CA ALA A 9 7.34 -14.41 -47.86
C ALA A 9 8.29 -14.08 -49.03
N ILE A 10 9.12 -13.04 -48.89
CA ILE A 10 10.12 -12.67 -49.91
C ILE A 10 11.20 -13.76 -50.05
N ALA A 11 11.70 -14.30 -48.94
CA ALA A 11 12.70 -15.37 -48.95
C ALA A 11 12.16 -16.66 -49.62
N VAL A 12 10.90 -17.02 -49.34
CA VAL A 12 10.23 -18.17 -49.97
C VAL A 12 10.02 -17.94 -51.47
N ALA A 13 9.62 -16.74 -51.89
CA ALA A 13 9.43 -16.39 -53.29
C ALA A 13 10.74 -16.48 -54.10
N ILE A 14 11.85 -15.99 -53.54
CA ILE A 14 13.19 -16.07 -54.16
C ILE A 14 13.65 -17.54 -54.26
N GLY A 15 13.44 -18.34 -53.21
CA GLY A 15 13.79 -19.76 -53.20
C GLY A 15 13.03 -20.59 -54.24
N LEU A 16 11.72 -20.32 -54.41
CA LEU A 16 10.88 -20.97 -55.43
C LEU A 16 11.29 -20.57 -56.85
N GLY A 17 11.60 -19.29 -57.08
CA GLY A 17 12.06 -18.81 -58.39
C GLY A 17 13.38 -19.47 -58.85
N ALA A 18 14.32 -19.68 -57.93
CA ALA A 18 15.59 -20.35 -58.22
C ALA A 18 15.43 -21.85 -58.52
N TRP A 19 14.45 -22.53 -57.89
CA TRP A 19 14.22 -23.96 -58.04
C TRP A 19 13.73 -24.37 -59.44
N PHE A 20 12.86 -23.57 -60.05
CA PHE A 20 12.31 -23.86 -61.39
C PHE A 20 13.35 -23.73 -62.51
N GLY A 21 14.49 -23.07 -62.28
CA GLY A 21 15.55 -22.87 -63.27
C GLY A 21 16.64 -23.94 -63.29
N LEU A 22 16.65 -24.91 -62.37
CA LEU A 22 17.76 -25.84 -62.17
C LEU A 22 17.51 -27.25 -62.77
N GLY A 23 18.50 -27.76 -63.52
CA GLY A 23 18.52 -29.14 -64.05
C GLY A 23 18.72 -30.23 -62.96
N PRO A 24 18.56 -31.53 -63.30
CA PRO A 24 18.44 -32.61 -62.31
C PRO A 24 19.61 -32.74 -61.32
N ALA A 25 20.85 -32.51 -61.77
CA ALA A 25 22.03 -32.51 -60.89
C ALA A 25 22.07 -31.29 -59.95
N GLY A 26 21.62 -30.13 -60.43
CA GLY A 26 21.49 -28.91 -59.61
C GLY A 26 20.40 -29.01 -58.55
N GLN A 27 19.35 -29.82 -58.81
CA GLN A 27 18.27 -30.05 -57.83
C GLN A 27 18.76 -30.76 -56.57
N GLN A 28 19.75 -31.66 -56.66
CA GLN A 28 20.25 -32.38 -55.48
C GLN A 28 21.07 -31.45 -54.57
N GLN A 29 21.86 -30.55 -55.16
CA GLN A 29 22.59 -29.51 -54.43
C GLN A 29 21.65 -28.48 -53.81
N ALA A 30 20.64 -28.04 -54.57
CA ALA A 30 19.61 -27.10 -54.10
C ALA A 30 18.81 -27.67 -52.92
N ARG A 31 18.52 -28.98 -52.87
CA ARG A 31 17.87 -29.62 -51.72
C ARG A 31 18.66 -29.48 -50.43
N ILE A 32 19.98 -29.69 -50.51
CA ILE A 32 20.86 -29.59 -49.33
C ILE A 32 20.93 -28.14 -48.84
N GLU A 33 21.03 -27.18 -49.75
CA GLU A 33 21.03 -25.75 -49.42
C GLU A 33 19.70 -25.30 -48.83
N MET A 34 18.57 -25.73 -49.40
CA MET A 34 17.24 -25.47 -48.85
C MET A 34 17.07 -26.07 -47.45
N LEU A 35 17.57 -27.28 -47.20
CA LEU A 35 17.52 -27.89 -45.88
C LEU A 35 18.32 -27.06 -44.86
N LYS A 36 19.52 -26.60 -45.21
CA LYS A 36 20.33 -25.71 -44.34
C LYS A 36 19.59 -24.41 -44.02
N LEU A 37 18.98 -23.79 -45.03
CA LEU A 37 18.18 -22.57 -44.84
C LEU A 37 16.96 -22.81 -43.96
N ALA A 38 16.25 -23.94 -44.15
CA ALA A 38 15.12 -24.31 -43.33
C ALA A 38 15.52 -24.51 -41.86
N VAL A 39 16.63 -25.21 -41.60
CA VAL A 39 17.18 -25.38 -40.25
C VAL A 39 17.55 -24.03 -39.63
N GLN A 40 18.22 -23.15 -40.38
CA GLN A 40 18.57 -21.81 -39.90
C GLN A 40 17.34 -20.97 -39.58
N ALA A 41 16.29 -21.04 -40.42
CA ALA A 41 15.02 -20.36 -40.17
C ALA A 41 14.34 -20.88 -38.89
N ILE A 42 14.30 -22.20 -38.69
CA ILE A 42 13.77 -22.81 -37.46
C ILE A 42 14.54 -22.31 -36.23
N VAL A 43 15.88 -22.28 -36.28
CA VAL A 43 16.71 -21.77 -35.19
C VAL A 43 16.41 -20.31 -34.88
N ILE A 44 16.27 -19.45 -35.90
CA ILE A 44 15.91 -18.04 -35.72
C ILE A 44 14.52 -17.90 -35.09
N VAL A 45 13.54 -18.70 -35.51
CA VAL A 45 12.19 -18.70 -34.93
C VAL A 45 12.23 -19.12 -33.46
N ILE A 46 12.94 -20.20 -33.11
CA ILE A 46 13.10 -20.66 -31.73
C ILE A 46 13.77 -19.57 -30.88
N LEU A 47 14.86 -18.98 -31.37
CA LEU A 47 15.56 -17.90 -30.66
C LEU A 47 14.65 -16.69 -30.45
N GLY A 48 13.86 -16.32 -31.46
CA GLY A 48 12.87 -15.25 -31.37
C GLY A 48 11.80 -15.52 -30.30
N VAL A 49 11.32 -16.76 -30.19
CA VAL A 49 10.36 -17.16 -29.15
C VAL A 49 11.00 -17.09 -27.75
N VAL A 50 12.23 -17.57 -27.59
CA VAL A 50 12.95 -17.52 -26.31
C VAL A 50 13.21 -16.07 -25.88
N VAL A 51 13.73 -15.23 -26.78
CA VAL A 51 13.97 -13.80 -26.50
C VAL A 51 12.66 -13.11 -26.13
N LYS A 52 11.58 -13.38 -26.87
CA LYS A 52 10.26 -12.82 -26.54
C LYS A 52 9.78 -13.25 -25.15
N ALA A 53 9.88 -14.55 -24.83
CA ALA A 53 9.46 -15.06 -23.52
C ALA A 53 10.24 -14.40 -22.36
N VAL A 54 11.55 -14.18 -22.54
CA VAL A 54 12.38 -13.47 -21.56
C VAL A 54 11.95 -12.00 -21.42
N VAL A 55 11.70 -11.31 -22.53
CA VAL A 55 11.24 -9.91 -22.50
C VAL A 55 9.86 -9.79 -21.86
N ASP A 56 8.92 -10.65 -22.22
CA ASP A 56 7.55 -10.66 -21.67
C ASP A 56 7.59 -10.94 -20.15
N SER A 57 8.43 -11.88 -19.70
CA SER A 57 8.64 -12.13 -18.27
C SER A 57 9.22 -10.92 -17.54
N ALA A 58 10.23 -10.27 -18.12
CA ALA A 58 10.86 -9.09 -17.51
C ALA A 58 9.87 -7.90 -17.44
N GLN A 59 9.03 -7.72 -18.46
CA GLN A 59 7.99 -6.69 -18.46
C GLN A 59 6.90 -7.00 -17.43
N ALA A 60 6.45 -8.25 -17.34
CA ALA A 60 5.48 -8.68 -16.33
C ALA A 60 6.01 -8.45 -14.91
N ASP A 61 7.28 -8.74 -14.65
CA ASP A 61 7.90 -8.51 -13.35
C ASP A 61 8.03 -7.02 -13.01
N ARG A 62 8.36 -6.16 -13.99
CA ARG A 62 8.37 -4.71 -13.80
C ARG A 62 6.98 -4.17 -13.49
N ALA A 63 5.97 -4.55 -14.27
CA ALA A 63 4.59 -4.13 -14.06
C ALA A 63 4.06 -4.58 -12.69
N ARG A 64 4.44 -5.79 -12.24
CA ARG A 64 4.11 -6.28 -10.89
C ARG A 64 4.77 -5.44 -9.80
N ARG A 65 6.07 -5.14 -9.93
CA ARG A 65 6.79 -4.29 -8.96
C ARG A 65 6.18 -2.90 -8.86
N GLU A 66 5.85 -2.30 -10.01
CA GLU A 66 5.20 -1.00 -10.06
C GLU A 66 3.82 -1.02 -9.38
N GLN A 67 3.01 -2.05 -9.62
CA GLN A 67 1.74 -2.23 -8.92
C GLN A 67 1.91 -2.40 -7.40
N ASP A 68 2.91 -3.16 -6.97
CA ASP A 68 3.20 -3.37 -5.55
C ASP A 68 3.68 -2.06 -4.89
N ASP A 69 4.51 -1.26 -5.57
CA ASP A 69 4.95 0.05 -5.10
C ASP A 69 3.80 1.06 -5.01
N LEU A 70 2.89 1.07 -6.00
CA LEU A 70 1.68 1.89 -5.95
C LEU A 70 0.78 1.49 -4.78
N ARG A 71 0.61 0.19 -4.52
CA ARG A 71 -0.15 -0.30 -3.36
C ARG A 71 0.50 0.11 -2.04
N ARG A 72 1.82 -0.06 -1.91
CA ARG A 72 2.59 0.37 -0.72
C ARG A 72 2.39 1.85 -0.45
N ALA A 73 2.53 2.69 -1.49
CA ALA A 73 2.31 4.12 -1.39
C ALA A 73 0.87 4.46 -0.98
N GLY A 74 -0.13 3.73 -1.52
CA GLY A 74 -1.53 3.86 -1.15
C GLY A 74 -1.78 3.58 0.33
N TYR A 75 -1.30 2.45 0.86
CA TYR A 75 -1.45 2.12 2.28
C TYR A 75 -0.71 3.11 3.18
N ALA A 76 0.53 3.47 2.83
CA ALA A 76 1.30 4.45 3.59
C ALA A 76 0.59 5.81 3.67
N ARG A 77 -0.05 6.25 2.57
CA ARG A 77 -0.83 7.48 2.54
C ARG A 77 -2.05 7.41 3.46
N ARG A 78 -2.85 6.34 3.37
CA ARG A 78 -4.04 6.12 4.23
C ARG A 78 -3.69 6.16 5.72
N LEU A 79 -2.59 5.50 6.11
CA LEU A 79 -2.08 5.52 7.48
C LEU A 79 -1.63 6.91 7.94
N VAL A 80 -0.93 7.65 7.08
CA VAL A 80 -0.52 9.03 7.36
C VAL A 80 -1.72 9.95 7.54
N ASP A 81 -2.73 9.81 6.68
CA ASP A 81 -3.96 10.59 6.75
C ASP A 81 -4.72 10.29 8.06
N ALA A 82 -4.78 9.01 8.48
CA ALA A 82 -5.33 8.63 9.77
C ALA A 82 -4.53 9.23 10.94
N SER A 83 -3.19 9.20 10.90
CA SER A 83 -2.32 9.82 11.90
C SER A 83 -2.58 11.31 12.04
N HIS A 84 -2.61 12.03 10.93
CA HIS A 84 -2.90 13.47 10.91
C HIS A 84 -4.30 13.77 11.45
N ALA A 85 -5.30 12.96 11.12
CA ALA A 85 -6.65 13.14 11.64
C ALA A 85 -6.69 13.02 13.17
N ILE A 86 -5.95 12.07 13.74
CA ILE A 86 -5.82 11.86 15.19
C ILE A 86 -5.11 13.05 15.85
N GLU A 87 -3.97 13.49 15.30
CA GLU A 87 -3.21 14.62 15.83
C GLU A 87 -3.97 15.94 15.76
N LEU A 88 -4.68 16.19 14.65
CA LEU A 88 -5.54 17.36 14.50
C LEU A 88 -6.70 17.30 15.49
N ALA A 89 -7.35 16.15 15.65
CA ALA A 89 -8.42 15.96 16.62
C ALA A 89 -7.94 16.33 18.04
N ARG A 90 -6.78 15.82 18.45
CA ARG A 90 -6.14 16.17 19.74
C ARG A 90 -5.89 17.67 19.86
N THR A 91 -5.30 18.28 18.84
CA THR A 91 -4.95 19.70 18.82
C THR A 91 -6.20 20.58 18.95
N TYR A 92 -7.28 20.25 18.24
CA TYR A 92 -8.54 20.97 18.33
C TYR A 92 -9.22 20.80 19.69
N MET A 93 -9.20 19.59 20.29
CA MET A 93 -9.72 19.35 21.64
C MET A 93 -8.99 20.18 22.70
N TRP A 94 -7.69 20.41 22.52
CA TRP A 94 -6.89 21.28 23.40
C TRP A 94 -7.16 22.76 23.20
N ALA A 95 -7.24 23.19 21.95
CA ALA A 95 -7.45 24.58 21.59
C ALA A 95 -8.86 25.06 21.96
N ASP A 96 -9.85 24.21 21.76
CA ASP A 96 -11.25 24.48 22.07
C ASP A 96 -11.81 23.36 22.96
N ARG A 97 -11.88 23.68 24.25
CA ARG A 97 -12.29 22.77 25.32
C ARG A 97 -13.80 22.53 25.36
N SER A 98 -14.58 23.01 24.39
CA SER A 98 -16.03 22.84 24.38
C SER A 98 -16.48 21.42 24.06
N VAL A 99 -17.57 20.97 24.69
CA VAL A 99 -18.20 19.65 24.44
C VAL A 99 -18.53 19.44 22.95
N ALA A 100 -18.94 20.50 22.25
CA ALA A 100 -19.27 20.43 20.83
C ALA A 100 -18.04 20.11 19.97
N THR A 101 -16.90 20.73 20.27
CA THR A 101 -15.64 20.41 19.59
C THR A 101 -15.20 19.00 19.92
N TRP A 102 -15.34 18.55 21.17
CA TRP A 102 -15.07 17.18 21.57
C TRP A 102 -15.86 16.14 20.79
N ASP A 103 -17.18 16.27 20.73
CA ASP A 103 -18.01 15.32 19.96
C ASP A 103 -17.61 15.28 18.48
N ARG A 104 -17.30 16.44 17.91
CA ARG A 104 -16.85 16.55 16.51
C ARG A 104 -15.51 15.86 16.30
N GLN A 105 -14.52 16.09 17.18
CA GLN A 105 -13.20 15.51 17.04
C GLN A 105 -13.20 14.00 17.36
N MET A 106 -14.00 13.53 18.32
CA MET A 106 -14.16 12.10 18.59
C MET A 106 -14.74 11.34 17.40
N ARG A 107 -15.68 11.94 16.65
CA ARG A 107 -16.16 11.35 15.38
C ARG A 107 -15.05 11.24 14.33
N ARG A 108 -14.09 12.16 14.31
CA ARG A 108 -12.91 12.07 13.43
C ARG A 108 -11.98 10.96 13.87
N ILE A 109 -11.76 10.80 15.17
CA ILE A 109 -11.00 9.67 15.74
C ILE A 109 -11.68 8.34 15.39
N ILE A 110 -13.01 8.28 15.46
CA ILE A 110 -13.78 7.10 15.05
C ILE A 110 -13.49 6.73 13.59
N ARG A 111 -13.52 7.70 12.67
CA ARG A 111 -13.19 7.47 11.26
C ARG A 111 -11.74 7.01 11.09
N ALA A 112 -10.80 7.63 11.81
CA ALA A 112 -9.39 7.26 11.76
C ALA A 112 -9.16 5.81 12.23
N TYR A 113 -9.82 5.35 13.31
CA TYR A 113 -9.67 3.95 13.74
C TYR A 113 -10.21 2.98 12.67
N VAL A 114 -11.35 3.29 12.04
CA VAL A 114 -11.92 2.44 10.97
C VAL A 114 -10.94 2.33 9.82
N GLU A 115 -10.33 3.45 9.43
CA GLU A 115 -9.31 3.49 8.38
C GLU A 115 -8.10 2.61 8.74
N LEU A 116 -7.59 2.69 9.98
CA LEU A 116 -6.50 1.82 10.46
C LEU A 116 -6.87 0.34 10.38
N ARG A 117 -8.10 0.00 10.81
CA ARG A 117 -8.60 -1.37 10.79
C ARG A 117 -8.71 -1.91 9.36
N ASP A 118 -9.21 -1.09 8.45
CA ASP A 118 -9.38 -1.47 7.04
C ASP A 118 -8.01 -1.66 6.37
N VAL A 119 -7.07 -0.75 6.60
CA VAL A 119 -5.69 -0.93 6.14
C VAL A 119 -5.10 -2.21 6.71
N ARG A 120 -5.22 -2.47 8.02
CA ARG A 120 -4.73 -3.70 8.67
C ARG A 120 -5.33 -4.95 8.02
N HIS A 121 -6.63 -4.94 7.72
CA HIS A 121 -7.32 -6.07 7.10
C HIS A 121 -6.84 -6.32 5.66
N ASP A 122 -6.75 -5.27 4.84
CA ASP A 122 -6.28 -5.35 3.46
C ASP A 122 -4.85 -5.90 3.40
N VAL A 123 -3.99 -5.34 4.25
CA VAL A 123 -2.61 -5.76 4.52
C VAL A 123 -2.61 -7.24 4.88
N THR A 124 -3.25 -7.66 5.97
CA THR A 124 -3.27 -9.06 6.43
C THR A 124 -3.70 -10.04 5.32
N THR A 125 -4.75 -9.68 4.58
CA THR A 125 -5.27 -10.47 3.46
C THR A 125 -4.24 -10.61 2.34
N PHE A 126 -3.53 -9.53 2.01
CA PHE A 126 -2.47 -9.56 1.00
C PHE A 126 -1.29 -10.42 1.45
N SER A 127 -0.86 -10.32 2.71
CA SER A 127 0.25 -11.16 3.21
C SER A 127 -0.05 -12.65 3.19
N ALA A 128 -1.32 -13.04 3.34
CA ALA A 128 -1.73 -14.44 3.22
C ALA A 128 -1.48 -15.03 1.81
N THR A 129 -1.23 -14.19 0.80
CA THR A 129 -0.85 -14.64 -0.57
C THR A 129 0.62 -15.04 -0.70
N GLY A 130 1.41 -14.97 0.39
CA GLY A 130 2.82 -15.37 0.40
C GLY A 130 3.81 -14.33 -0.16
N ARG A 131 3.34 -13.10 -0.40
CA ARG A 131 4.16 -12.00 -0.93
C ARG A 131 4.00 -10.77 -0.02
N PRO A 132 4.85 -10.59 1.01
CA PRO A 132 4.72 -9.44 1.90
C PRO A 132 5.04 -8.14 1.17
N LEU A 133 4.21 -7.11 1.37
CA LEU A 133 4.47 -5.78 0.79
C LEU A 133 5.65 -5.09 1.46
N PHE A 134 5.93 -5.33 2.74
CA PHE A 134 7.01 -4.63 3.45
C PHE A 134 7.95 -5.66 4.09
N GLY A 135 9.23 -5.30 4.24
CA GLY A 135 10.24 -6.21 4.80
C GLY A 135 10.04 -6.51 6.29
N ARG A 136 9.46 -5.58 7.05
CA ARG A 136 9.16 -5.71 8.49
C ARG A 136 7.66 -5.70 8.75
N TRP A 137 6.95 -6.56 8.04
CA TRP A 137 5.50 -6.50 7.99
C TRP A 137 4.83 -6.79 9.33
N ASP A 138 5.29 -7.81 10.05
CA ASP A 138 4.70 -8.20 11.33
C ASP A 138 4.81 -7.06 12.35
N ASP A 139 5.98 -6.40 12.41
CA ASP A 139 6.19 -5.22 13.25
C ASP A 139 5.20 -4.08 12.91
N ILE A 140 5.02 -3.79 11.61
CA ILE A 140 4.09 -2.73 11.15
C ILE A 140 2.65 -3.09 11.54
N LEU A 141 2.25 -4.35 11.32
CA LEU A 141 0.93 -4.85 11.66
C LEU A 141 0.64 -4.76 13.15
N ASP A 142 1.61 -5.14 13.98
CA ASP A 142 1.50 -5.03 15.43
C ASP A 142 1.36 -3.57 15.86
N GLN A 143 2.12 -2.64 15.30
CA GLN A 143 1.96 -1.21 15.61
C GLN A 143 0.59 -0.66 15.20
N ILE A 144 0.08 -1.02 14.02
CA ILE A 144 -1.27 -0.63 13.57
C ILE A 144 -2.32 -1.20 14.53
N LYS A 145 -2.19 -2.48 14.89
CA LYS A 145 -3.12 -3.18 15.80
C LYS A 145 -3.11 -2.56 17.20
N SER A 146 -1.95 -2.21 17.74
CA SER A 146 -1.85 -1.57 19.06
C SER A 146 -2.44 -0.17 19.05
N MET A 147 -2.19 0.63 18.00
CA MET A 147 -2.83 1.94 17.84
C MET A 147 -4.35 1.81 17.71
N GLU A 148 -4.83 0.87 16.89
CA GLU A 148 -6.27 0.58 16.76
C GLU A 148 -6.90 0.20 18.12
N ALA A 149 -6.29 -0.71 18.88
CA ALA A 149 -6.78 -1.13 20.19
C ALA A 149 -6.81 0.02 21.21
N TYR A 150 -5.84 0.93 21.12
CA TYR A 150 -5.85 2.15 21.93
C TYR A 150 -7.04 3.03 21.58
N LEU A 151 -7.23 3.34 20.30
CA LEU A 151 -8.32 4.19 19.82
C LEU A 151 -9.71 3.60 20.11
N VAL A 152 -9.87 2.27 20.04
CA VAL A 152 -11.11 1.60 20.42
C VAL A 152 -11.46 1.90 21.87
N GLY A 153 -10.55 1.64 22.81
CA GLY A 153 -10.86 1.93 24.21
C GLY A 153 -10.90 3.43 24.52
N LEU A 154 -10.25 4.29 23.74
CA LEU A 154 -10.45 5.75 23.84
C LEU A 154 -11.89 6.13 23.45
N VAL A 155 -12.45 5.50 22.42
CA VAL A 155 -13.84 5.69 22.00
C VAL A 155 -14.81 5.12 23.03
N ASP A 156 -14.50 3.98 23.64
CA ASP A 156 -15.31 3.37 24.69
C ASP A 156 -15.36 4.26 25.95
N GLU A 157 -14.19 4.72 26.44
CA GLU A 157 -14.11 5.65 27.58
C GLU A 157 -14.87 6.95 27.28
N TYR A 158 -14.74 7.49 26.06
CA TYR A 158 -15.54 8.65 25.65
C TYR A 158 -17.05 8.34 25.68
N ARG A 159 -17.49 7.17 25.19
CA ARG A 159 -18.91 6.82 25.16
C ARG A 159 -19.49 6.71 26.57
N GLU A 160 -18.75 6.13 27.49
CA GLU A 160 -19.13 5.97 28.90
C GLU A 160 -19.23 7.34 29.60
N GLU A 161 -18.22 8.19 29.41
CA GLU A 161 -18.12 9.47 30.11
C GLU A 161 -18.90 10.61 29.44
N LYS A 162 -19.29 10.46 28.16
CA LYS A 162 -19.95 11.53 27.38
C LYS A 162 -21.10 12.20 28.12
N ARG A 163 -21.97 11.41 28.75
CA ARG A 163 -23.15 11.94 29.46
C ARG A 163 -22.72 12.75 30.68
N HIS A 164 -21.81 12.23 31.48
CA HIS A 164 -21.28 12.92 32.66
C HIS A 164 -20.62 14.25 32.28
N LEU A 165 -19.88 14.28 31.17
CA LEU A 165 -19.26 15.48 30.63
C LEU A 165 -20.28 16.50 30.15
N MET A 166 -21.30 16.07 29.41
CA MET A 166 -22.39 16.96 28.98
C MET A 166 -23.12 17.57 30.17
N ASP A 167 -23.39 16.78 31.21
CA ASP A 167 -24.09 17.24 32.41
C ASP A 167 -23.22 18.20 33.25
N ALA A 168 -21.91 17.94 33.35
CA ALA A 168 -20.95 18.83 34.02
C ALA A 168 -20.83 20.17 33.30
N TRP A 169 -20.68 20.15 31.97
CA TRP A 169 -20.59 21.36 31.15
C TRP A 169 -21.89 22.18 31.11
N THR A 170 -23.04 21.50 31.08
CA THR A 170 -24.34 22.18 31.14
C THR A 170 -24.53 22.88 32.48
N ARG A 171 -24.11 22.25 33.58
CA ARG A 171 -24.14 22.86 34.92
C ARG A 171 -23.16 24.01 35.08
N ALA A 172 -21.98 23.92 34.46
CA ALA A 172 -20.99 24.99 34.46
C ALA A 172 -21.51 26.28 33.78
N GLY A 173 -22.44 26.16 32.82
CA GLY A 173 -22.99 27.32 32.13
C GLY A 173 -21.86 28.17 31.51
N ASP A 174 -21.83 29.46 31.81
CA ASP A 174 -20.78 30.41 31.41
C ASP A 174 -19.70 30.64 32.47
N ASP A 175 -19.72 29.89 33.57
CA ASP A 175 -18.67 29.95 34.60
C ASP A 175 -17.39 29.29 34.09
N GLY A 176 -16.37 30.12 33.85
CA GLY A 176 -15.05 29.66 33.39
C GLY A 176 -14.37 28.71 34.37
N ALA A 177 -14.53 28.91 35.68
CA ALA A 177 -13.91 28.06 36.69
C ALA A 177 -14.53 26.66 36.68
N ALA A 178 -15.86 26.57 36.61
CA ALA A 178 -16.56 25.29 36.52
C ALA A 178 -16.23 24.52 35.22
N ARG A 179 -15.96 25.24 34.12
CA ARG A 179 -15.48 24.63 32.86
C ARG A 179 -14.06 24.08 32.99
N ASP A 180 -13.17 24.81 33.67
CA ASP A 180 -11.81 24.34 33.93
C ASP A 180 -11.79 23.14 34.88
N ASP A 181 -12.69 23.08 35.86
CA ASP A 181 -12.87 21.91 36.71
C ASP A 181 -13.36 20.69 35.91
N ALA A 182 -14.37 20.86 35.06
CA ALA A 182 -14.84 19.81 34.17
C ALA A 182 -13.73 19.33 33.20
N TRP A 183 -12.88 20.24 32.75
CA TRP A 183 -11.71 19.92 31.95
C TRP A 183 -10.65 19.13 32.73
N SER A 184 -10.42 19.48 33.99
CA SER A 184 -9.51 18.76 34.87
C SER A 184 -9.97 17.32 35.11
N GLU A 185 -11.27 17.10 35.32
CA GLU A 185 -11.84 15.74 35.46
C GLU A 185 -11.63 14.90 34.19
N LEU A 186 -11.81 15.49 33.00
CA LEU A 186 -11.50 14.83 31.72
C LEU A 186 -10.05 14.36 31.63
N GLN A 187 -9.11 15.17 32.10
CA GLN A 187 -7.69 14.83 32.06
C GLN A 187 -7.32 13.72 33.05
N LYS A 188 -8.16 13.43 34.05
CA LYS A 188 -7.95 12.33 34.99
C LYS A 188 -8.35 10.98 34.41
N LEU A 189 -9.17 10.96 33.37
CA LEU A 189 -9.52 9.75 32.64
C LEU A 189 -8.27 9.12 32.03
N CYS A 190 -8.23 7.79 32.00
CA CYS A 190 -7.02 7.04 31.73
C CYS A 190 -6.55 7.25 30.29
N ARG A 191 -7.41 6.98 29.30
CA ARG A 191 -7.04 7.05 27.89
C ARG A 191 -7.23 8.45 27.33
N ILE A 192 -8.30 9.14 27.69
CA ILE A 192 -8.54 10.51 27.27
C ILE A 192 -7.44 11.43 27.81
N GLY A 193 -7.10 11.31 29.10
CA GLY A 193 -6.02 12.08 29.70
C GLY A 193 -4.68 11.83 29.02
N ALA A 194 -4.32 10.56 28.80
CA ALA A 194 -3.08 10.20 28.10
C ALA A 194 -3.06 10.67 26.64
N PHE A 195 -4.19 10.54 25.95
CA PHE A 195 -4.36 11.02 24.58
C PHE A 195 -4.15 12.52 24.47
N LEU A 196 -4.75 13.31 25.37
CA LEU A 196 -4.60 14.75 25.39
C LEU A 196 -3.15 15.14 25.69
N ARG A 197 -2.60 14.66 26.81
CA ARG A 197 -1.26 15.05 27.27
C ARG A 197 -0.13 14.54 26.39
N ASP A 198 -0.43 13.66 25.43
CA ASP A 198 0.58 13.04 24.58
C ASP A 198 1.60 12.23 25.39
N ASP A 199 1.12 11.58 26.45
CA ASP A 199 1.94 10.83 27.39
C ASP A 199 1.51 9.36 27.49
N GLY A 200 2.17 8.62 28.39
CA GLY A 200 1.81 7.24 28.73
C GLY A 200 1.76 6.29 27.54
N ASP A 201 0.64 5.59 27.39
CA ASP A 201 0.45 4.61 26.33
C ASP A 201 0.33 5.26 24.95
N TYR A 202 -0.38 6.39 24.84
CA TYR A 202 -0.57 7.05 23.56
C TYR A 202 0.73 7.56 22.97
N GLY A 203 1.55 8.27 23.76
CA GLY A 203 2.84 8.79 23.27
C GLY A 203 3.75 7.68 22.77
N ARG A 204 3.85 6.56 23.51
CA ARG A 204 4.63 5.38 23.11
C ARG A 204 4.12 4.76 21.81
N LEU A 205 2.80 4.59 21.70
CA LEU A 205 2.16 4.02 20.51
C LEU A 205 2.30 4.93 19.30
N ARG A 206 2.15 6.24 19.46
CA ARG A 206 2.34 7.23 18.38
C ARG A 206 3.76 7.17 17.85
N ASP A 207 4.76 7.13 18.73
CA ASP A 207 6.16 7.08 18.31
C ASP A 207 6.50 5.77 17.60
N ALA A 208 5.98 4.65 18.10
CA ALA A 208 6.17 3.34 17.47
C ALA A 208 5.47 3.24 16.11
N TYR A 209 4.24 3.74 16.02
CA TYR A 209 3.50 3.88 14.78
C TYR A 209 4.20 4.82 13.78
N GLY A 210 4.75 5.94 14.23
CA GLY A 210 5.54 6.86 13.42
C GLY A 210 6.86 6.24 12.90
N ARG A 211 7.48 5.32 13.66
CA ARG A 211 8.60 4.50 13.15
C ARG A 211 8.13 3.54 12.05
N ALA A 212 7.01 2.85 12.25
CA ALA A 212 6.43 1.96 11.24
C ALA A 212 6.13 2.71 9.93
N LEU A 213 5.57 3.92 10.00
CA LEU A 213 5.30 4.74 8.81
C LEU A 213 6.57 5.16 8.06
N ARG A 214 7.66 5.48 8.78
CA ARG A 214 8.95 5.79 8.17
C ARG A 214 9.56 4.57 7.49
N ASP A 215 9.44 3.41 8.12
CA ASP A 215 9.91 2.14 7.53
C ASP A 215 9.09 1.79 6.28
N MET A 216 7.77 2.04 6.26
CA MET A 216 6.92 1.87 5.06
C MET A 216 7.26 2.79 3.89
N ARG A 217 7.77 3.99 4.18
CA ARG A 217 8.20 4.97 3.15
C ARG A 217 9.61 4.71 2.62
N SER A 218 10.39 3.89 3.33
CA SER A 218 11.77 3.59 2.94
C SER A 218 11.75 2.63 1.73
N PRO A 219 12.49 2.92 0.65
CA PRO A 219 12.52 2.04 -0.52
C PRO A 219 12.98 0.64 -0.11
N SER A 220 12.23 -0.38 -0.55
CA SER A 220 12.51 -1.78 -0.27
C SER A 220 13.83 -2.17 -0.94
N GLY A 221 14.94 -2.10 -0.21
CA GLY A 221 16.26 -2.42 -0.78
C GLY A 221 17.47 -1.78 -0.10
N THR A 222 17.27 -0.86 0.85
CA THR A 222 18.36 -0.43 1.74
C THR A 222 18.36 -1.32 2.99
N PRO A 223 19.18 -2.39 3.06
CA PRO A 223 19.47 -3.02 4.34
C PRO A 223 20.04 -1.94 5.27
N ARG A 224 19.46 -1.79 6.45
CA ARG A 224 20.04 -0.99 7.54
C ARG A 224 21.09 -1.82 8.27
#